data_AF-A0A7Z9PPR7-F1
#
_entry.id   AF-A0A7Z9PPR7-F1
#
_cell.length_a   1.000
_cell.length_b   1.000
_cell.length_c   1.000
_cell.angle_alpha   90.00
_cell.angle_beta   90.00
_cell.angle_gamma   90.00
#
_symmetry.space_group_name_H-M   'P 1'
#
loop_
_entity.id
_entity.type
_entity.pdbx_description
1 polymer ?
#
loop_
_entity_poly.entity_id
_entity_poly.type
_entity_poly.pdbx_seq_one_letter_code
_entity_poly.pdbx_strand_id
1 'polypeptide(L)'
;MKTSINKRKNKRGAGMAAVLVISMVILGFVYLASDTFIKLTFFNQSMRVQRFSSAAAESAAATAVSQILSEPTFGQDVTKDRIELGDGDLGQHQTAYVQFDPDSGKPYSVNNMTSDAVVPGYGGTPVPAYGAQIIAVGTYGGREALYEIILVRPGITHAAASSGQLILDGHNEAASIKTTEQLAQMTQGGLVDSDSVEDKLRNTTVASGGKTGEPLVLKGDLTLYGDAISGAGIRREGDIKFLHGGVAKANSDVEIPTIDDIEAYDPQGLDGTTDLNPTYADSNNLFQGRNRAQGDLVINGDLEIDGALIYVTGNRTVTGNIKG
;
A
#
# COMPACT_ATOMS: atom_id res chain seq x y z
N MET A 1 74.56 -10.23 77.00
CA MET A 1 74.34 -8.85 76.52
C MET A 1 74.00 -8.93 75.03
N LYS A 2 72.77 -8.61 74.64
CA LYS A 2 72.25 -8.72 73.27
C LYS A 2 72.73 -7.52 72.44
N THR A 3 73.21 -7.75 71.22
CA THR A 3 73.39 -6.69 70.21
C THR A 3 72.71 -7.13 68.92
N SER A 4 71.59 -6.49 68.58
CA SER A 4 70.82 -6.72 67.37
C SER A 4 71.48 -6.04 66.17
N ILE A 5 71.82 -6.79 65.12
CA ILE A 5 72.27 -6.24 63.84
C ILE A 5 71.06 -6.02 62.92
N ASN A 6 70.93 -4.76 62.49
CA ASN A 6 69.88 -4.18 61.65
C ASN A 6 69.63 -4.92 60.32
N LYS A 7 68.39 -5.33 60.06
CA LYS A 7 67.89 -5.77 58.75
C LYS A 7 67.42 -4.54 57.93
N ARG A 8 68.34 -3.90 57.20
CA ARG A 8 68.01 -2.88 56.17
C ARG A 8 68.57 -3.29 54.81
N LYS A 9 67.97 -4.29 54.14
CA LYS A 9 68.26 -4.57 52.72
C LYS A 9 67.07 -4.89 51.79
N ASN A 10 65.82 -4.92 52.27
CA ASN A 10 64.68 -5.38 51.45
C ASN A 10 63.69 -4.29 50.96
N LYS A 11 63.96 -2.99 51.14
CA LYS A 11 63.00 -1.94 50.74
C LYS A 11 63.12 -1.45 49.29
N ARG A 12 64.23 -1.74 48.59
CA ARG A 12 64.45 -1.25 47.19
C ARG A 12 63.88 -2.18 46.11
N GLY A 13 63.87 -3.50 46.33
CA GLY A 13 63.29 -4.47 45.37
C GLY A 13 61.76 -4.47 45.35
N ALA A 14 61.12 -4.26 46.50
CA ALA A 14 59.66 -4.17 46.60
C ALA A 14 59.08 -2.95 45.87
N GLY A 15 59.81 -1.82 45.85
CA GLY A 15 59.40 -0.62 45.12
C GLY A 15 59.44 -0.79 43.60
N MET A 16 60.49 -1.42 43.05
CA MET A 16 60.55 -1.71 41.61
C MET A 16 59.51 -2.73 41.16
N ALA A 17 59.24 -3.76 41.97
CA ALA A 17 58.19 -4.72 41.67
C ALA A 17 56.80 -4.06 41.65
N ALA A 18 56.51 -3.16 42.60
CA ALA A 18 55.26 -2.41 42.62
C ALA A 18 55.10 -1.48 41.41
N VAL A 19 56.18 -0.77 41.01
CA VAL A 19 56.17 0.09 39.82
C VAL A 19 55.94 -0.73 38.55
N LEU A 20 56.58 -1.90 38.41
CA LEU A 20 56.37 -2.79 37.26
C LEU A 20 54.94 -3.30 37.16
N VAL A 21 54.34 -3.71 38.28
CA VAL A 21 52.93 -4.16 38.31
C VAL A 21 51.99 -3.02 37.93
N ILE A 22 52.19 -1.83 38.48
CA ILE A 22 51.38 -0.65 38.13
C ILE A 22 51.54 -0.30 36.65
N SER A 23 52.76 -0.32 36.11
CA SER A 23 53.01 -0.09 34.69
C SER A 23 52.35 -1.14 33.78
N MET A 24 52.39 -2.42 34.16
CA MET A 24 51.69 -3.48 33.43
C MET A 24 50.18 -3.28 33.43
N VAL A 25 49.61 -2.90 34.57
CA VAL A 25 48.17 -2.61 34.68
C VAL A 25 47.79 -1.41 33.82
N ILE A 26 48.57 -0.32 33.85
CA ILE A 26 48.34 0.87 33.01
C ILE A 26 48.42 0.49 31.52
N LEU A 27 49.45 -0.25 31.10
CA LEU A 27 49.60 -0.69 29.71
C LEU A 27 48.45 -1.62 29.29
N GLY A 28 47.98 -2.49 30.19
CA GLY A 28 46.80 -3.32 29.96
C GLY A 28 45.54 -2.50 29.74
N PHE A 29 45.31 -1.46 30.54
CA PHE A 29 44.17 -0.55 30.35
C PHE A 29 44.29 0.27 29.06
N VAL A 30 45.48 0.75 28.70
CA VAL A 30 45.72 1.47 27.43
C VAL A 30 45.45 0.56 26.23
N TYR A 31 45.87 -0.70 26.29
CA TYR A 31 45.60 -1.68 25.24
C TYR A 31 44.09 -1.95 25.09
N LEU A 32 43.39 -2.22 26.20
CA LEU A 32 41.95 -2.47 26.18
C LEU A 32 41.15 -1.25 25.71
N ALA A 33 41.54 -0.05 26.14
CA ALA A 33 40.91 1.20 25.69
C ALA A 33 41.13 1.44 24.19
N SER A 34 42.34 1.14 23.68
CA SER A 34 42.66 1.29 22.25
C SER A 34 41.89 0.28 21.38
N ASP A 35 41.83 -1.00 21.80
CA ASP A 35 41.06 -2.04 21.10
C ASP A 35 39.55 -1.71 21.07
N THR A 36 39.01 -1.25 22.20
CA THR A 36 37.61 -0.83 22.29
C THR A 36 37.32 0.38 21.42
N PHE A 37 38.21 1.38 21.41
CA PHE A 37 38.07 2.58 20.58
C PHE A 37 38.05 2.24 19.08
N ILE A 38 38.99 1.41 18.62
CA ILE A 38 39.06 0.97 17.22
C ILE A 38 37.76 0.24 16.82
N LYS A 39 37.29 -0.70 17.64
CA LYS A 39 36.05 -1.44 17.39
C LYS A 39 34.83 -0.53 17.36
N LEU A 40 34.75 0.44 18.29
CA LEU A 40 33.65 1.40 18.34
C LEU A 40 33.65 2.32 17.12
N THR A 41 34.82 2.75 16.64
CA THR A 41 34.95 3.55 15.41
C THR A 41 34.49 2.76 14.18
N PHE A 42 34.95 1.51 14.02
CA PHE A 42 34.50 0.65 12.91
C PHE A 42 33.01 0.36 12.98
N PHE A 43 32.48 0.11 14.19
CA PHE A 43 31.05 -0.11 14.40
C PHE A 43 30.23 1.13 14.01
N ASN A 44 30.63 2.32 14.48
CA ASN A 44 29.95 3.57 14.15
C ASN A 44 30.03 3.88 12.64
N GLN A 45 31.17 3.59 12.00
CA GLN A 45 31.32 3.77 10.56
C GLN A 45 30.44 2.79 9.78
N SER A 46 30.38 1.53 10.19
CA SER A 46 29.50 0.52 9.59
C SER A 46 28.03 0.89 9.72
N MET A 47 27.62 1.34 10.91
CA MET A 47 26.26 1.81 11.18
C MET A 47 25.90 3.04 10.35
N ARG A 48 26.83 3.98 10.18
CA ARG A 48 26.63 5.16 9.33
C ARG A 48 26.45 4.75 7.87
N VAL A 49 27.34 3.91 7.35
CA VAL A 49 27.24 3.42 5.97
C VAL A 49 25.87 2.80 5.75
N GLN A 50 25.49 1.82 6.57
CA GLN A 50 24.23 1.10 6.40
C GLN A 50 23.03 2.04 6.44
N ARG A 51 22.99 2.98 7.39
CA ARG A 51 21.86 3.94 7.51
C ARG A 51 21.76 4.86 6.29
N PHE A 52 22.86 5.47 5.86
CA PHE A 52 22.84 6.42 4.76
C PHE A 52 22.64 5.75 3.41
N SER A 53 23.26 4.59 3.15
CA SER A 53 23.02 3.83 1.92
C SER A 53 21.59 3.32 1.83
N SER A 54 20.99 2.87 2.94
CA SER A 54 19.58 2.45 2.96
C SER A 54 18.62 3.62 2.75
N ALA A 55 18.84 4.77 3.43
CA ALA A 55 18.00 5.95 3.24
C ALA A 55 18.06 6.50 1.79
N ALA A 56 19.24 6.45 1.18
CA ALA A 56 19.44 6.78 -0.23
C ALA A 56 18.64 5.84 -1.16
N ALA A 57 18.71 4.53 -0.91
CA ALA A 57 17.94 3.53 -1.66
C ALA A 57 16.42 3.73 -1.49
N GLU A 58 15.95 3.97 -0.27
CA GLU A 58 14.53 4.24 0.03
C GLU A 58 14.02 5.47 -0.72
N SER A 59 14.82 6.54 -0.81
CA SER A 59 14.45 7.76 -1.54
C SER A 59 14.29 7.52 -3.05
N ALA A 60 15.20 6.74 -3.66
CA ALA A 60 15.10 6.36 -5.06
C ALA A 60 13.90 5.43 -5.31
N ALA A 61 13.65 4.48 -4.40
CA ALA A 61 12.49 3.61 -4.47
C ALA A 61 11.17 4.38 -4.36
N ALA A 62 11.07 5.35 -3.44
CA ALA A 62 9.88 6.19 -3.29
C ALA A 62 9.62 7.04 -4.55
N THR A 63 10.69 7.57 -5.16
CA THR A 63 10.61 8.29 -6.43
C THR A 63 10.10 7.38 -7.55
N ALA A 64 10.62 6.15 -7.63
CA ALA A 64 10.19 5.16 -8.62
C ALA A 64 8.72 4.77 -8.45
N VAL A 65 8.28 4.54 -7.21
CA VAL A 65 6.88 4.25 -6.90
C VAL A 65 6.00 5.44 -7.32
N SER A 66 6.36 6.67 -6.97
CA SER A 66 5.59 7.86 -7.36
C SER A 66 5.48 8.01 -8.88
N GLN A 67 6.55 7.73 -9.61
CA GLN A 67 6.58 7.85 -11.06
C GLN A 67 5.76 6.75 -11.73
N ILE A 68 5.86 5.51 -11.28
CA ILE A 68 5.05 4.37 -11.78
C ILE A 68 3.56 4.56 -11.48
N LEU A 69 3.21 5.11 -10.32
CA LEU A 69 1.82 5.40 -9.99
C LEU A 69 1.23 6.51 -10.88
N SER A 70 2.05 7.48 -11.29
CA SER A 70 1.63 8.59 -12.17
C SER A 70 1.62 8.19 -13.64
N GLU A 71 2.62 7.41 -14.07
CA GLU A 71 2.82 6.92 -15.43
C GLU A 71 3.06 5.40 -15.39
N PRO A 72 2.00 4.58 -15.54
CA PRO A 72 2.09 3.12 -15.39
C PRO A 72 3.02 2.42 -16.39
N THR A 73 3.43 3.11 -17.46
CA THR A 73 4.38 2.63 -18.49
C THR A 73 5.84 2.91 -18.15
N PHE A 74 6.14 3.69 -17.12
CA PHE A 74 7.51 4.02 -16.73
C PHE A 74 8.31 2.77 -16.35
N GLY A 75 9.48 2.57 -16.96
CA GLY A 75 10.30 1.37 -16.79
C GLY A 75 10.09 0.31 -17.86
N GLN A 76 9.21 0.55 -18.84
CA GLN A 76 9.08 -0.31 -20.03
C GLN A 76 10.11 0.04 -21.12
N ASP A 77 10.54 1.30 -21.24
CA ASP A 77 11.74 1.63 -22.01
C ASP A 77 12.97 1.45 -21.12
N VAL A 78 13.37 0.18 -20.97
CA VAL A 78 14.44 -0.24 -20.05
C VAL A 78 15.76 0.50 -20.24
N THR A 79 16.01 1.06 -21.42
CA THR A 79 17.25 1.79 -21.74
C THR A 79 17.23 3.26 -21.32
N LYS A 80 16.04 3.87 -21.25
CA LYS A 80 15.88 5.29 -20.93
C LYS A 80 15.36 5.51 -19.52
N ASP A 81 14.41 4.69 -19.10
CA ASP A 81 13.71 4.85 -17.83
C ASP A 81 14.64 4.44 -16.69
N ARG A 82 15.11 5.45 -15.96
CA ARG A 82 15.98 5.28 -14.79
C ARG A 82 15.79 6.45 -13.85
N ILE A 83 16.02 6.19 -12.58
CA ILE A 83 16.16 7.21 -11.56
C ILE A 83 17.60 7.18 -11.10
N GLU A 84 18.23 8.35 -11.08
CA GLU A 84 19.58 8.56 -10.56
C GLU A 84 19.51 9.77 -9.63
N LEU A 85 19.83 9.58 -8.36
CA LEU A 85 19.88 10.61 -7.34
C LEU A 85 21.33 10.76 -6.88
N GLY A 86 21.78 11.99 -6.67
CA GLY A 86 23.18 12.28 -6.35
C GLY A 86 23.39 13.26 -5.19
N ASP A 87 24.60 13.82 -5.13
CA ASP A 87 25.09 14.69 -4.06
C ASP A 87 24.31 16.02 -3.88
N GLY A 88 23.34 16.32 -4.75
CA GLY A 88 22.39 17.43 -4.60
C GLY A 88 21.03 17.03 -4.02
N ASP A 89 20.66 15.76 -4.12
CA ASP A 89 19.32 15.26 -3.77
C ASP A 89 19.30 14.53 -2.43
N LEU A 90 20.41 13.87 -2.05
CA LEU A 90 20.51 12.97 -0.89
C LEU A 90 21.54 13.43 0.17
N GLY A 91 22.41 14.37 -0.20
CA GLY A 91 23.53 14.85 0.62
C GLY A 91 24.88 14.28 0.16
N GLN A 92 25.99 14.83 0.68
CA GLN A 92 27.33 14.51 0.17
C GLN A 92 27.71 13.03 0.34
N HIS A 93 28.40 12.50 -0.68
CA HIS A 93 28.86 11.12 -0.81
C HIS A 93 27.73 10.09 -0.84
N GLN A 94 26.54 10.49 -1.30
CA GLN A 94 25.40 9.62 -1.47
C GLN A 94 24.97 9.62 -2.93
N THR A 95 24.78 8.42 -3.47
CA THR A 95 24.10 8.23 -4.74
C THR A 95 23.05 7.15 -4.58
N ALA A 96 21.99 7.20 -5.37
CA ALA A 96 21.06 6.10 -5.47
C ALA A 96 20.54 5.96 -6.89
N TYR A 97 20.16 4.75 -7.27
CA TYR A 97 19.54 4.52 -8.56
C TYR A 97 18.46 3.45 -8.53
N VAL A 98 17.56 3.56 -9.51
CA VAL A 98 16.60 2.53 -9.94
C VAL A 98 16.71 2.44 -11.46
N GLN A 99 16.81 1.24 -12.00
CA GLN A 99 16.86 0.97 -13.44
C GLN A 99 16.07 -0.30 -13.76
N PHE A 100 15.67 -0.48 -15.03
CA PHE A 100 14.83 -1.59 -15.45
C PHE A 100 15.50 -2.53 -16.46
N ASP A 101 16.74 -2.24 -16.88
CA ASP A 101 17.50 -3.04 -17.83
C ASP A 101 18.05 -4.32 -17.18
N PRO A 102 17.55 -5.53 -17.55
CA PRO A 102 18.05 -6.78 -17.02
C PRO A 102 19.44 -7.15 -17.57
N ASP A 103 19.84 -6.60 -18.71
CA ASP A 103 21.09 -6.93 -19.40
C ASP A 103 22.26 -6.04 -18.94
N SER A 104 22.00 -5.03 -18.09
CA SER A 104 23.03 -4.10 -17.62
C SER A 104 24.06 -4.71 -16.66
N GLY A 105 23.80 -5.94 -16.17
CA GLY A 105 24.65 -6.62 -15.18
C GLY A 105 24.56 -6.02 -13.77
N LYS A 106 23.60 -5.13 -13.53
CA LYS A 106 23.32 -4.51 -12.22
C LYS A 106 21.95 -4.95 -11.69
N PRO A 107 21.67 -4.74 -10.39
CA PRO A 107 20.32 -4.88 -9.87
C PRO A 107 19.31 -4.06 -10.70
N TYR A 108 18.18 -4.67 -11.04
CA TYR A 108 17.16 -4.09 -11.91
C TYR A 108 15.76 -4.27 -11.32
N SER A 109 14.86 -3.39 -11.72
CA SER A 109 13.44 -3.40 -11.38
C SER A 109 12.62 -3.97 -12.53
N VAL A 110 11.42 -4.45 -12.25
CA VAL A 110 10.47 -4.93 -13.26
C VAL A 110 9.14 -4.24 -13.07
N ASN A 111 8.69 -3.51 -14.08
CA ASN A 111 7.35 -2.96 -14.12
C ASN A 111 6.41 -3.91 -14.89
N ASN A 112 5.44 -4.51 -14.19
CA ASN A 112 4.41 -5.38 -14.73
C ASN A 112 3.00 -4.77 -14.56
N MET A 113 2.91 -3.44 -14.44
CA MET A 113 1.66 -2.72 -14.11
C MET A 113 0.63 -2.74 -15.25
N THR A 114 1.05 -3.04 -16.47
CA THR A 114 0.17 -3.09 -17.66
C THR A 114 -0.11 -4.51 -18.15
N SER A 115 0.33 -5.54 -17.44
CA SER A 115 0.21 -6.94 -17.84
C SER A 115 -0.60 -7.74 -16.80
N ASP A 116 -1.39 -8.68 -17.30
CA ASP A 116 -2.25 -9.59 -16.54
C ASP A 116 -1.56 -10.93 -16.19
N ALA A 117 -0.34 -11.14 -16.69
CA ALA A 117 0.47 -12.30 -16.39
C ALA A 117 1.44 -12.04 -15.22
N VAL A 118 1.79 -13.09 -14.48
CA VAL A 118 2.91 -13.05 -13.53
C VAL A 118 4.21 -13.14 -14.32
N VAL A 119 5.17 -12.26 -14.02
CA VAL A 119 6.47 -12.22 -14.71
C VAL A 119 7.63 -12.44 -13.74
N PRO A 120 8.76 -13.02 -14.19
CA PRO A 120 9.94 -13.17 -13.35
C PRO A 120 10.63 -11.82 -13.11
N GLY A 121 10.88 -11.51 -11.85
CA GLY A 121 11.61 -10.35 -11.37
C GLY A 121 13.11 -10.59 -11.15
N TYR A 122 13.80 -9.56 -10.67
CA TYR A 122 15.19 -9.66 -10.23
C TYR A 122 15.34 -10.71 -9.13
N GLY A 123 16.39 -11.53 -9.23
CA GLY A 123 16.61 -12.64 -8.30
C GLY A 123 15.62 -13.82 -8.44
N GLY A 124 14.76 -13.80 -9.46
CA GLY A 124 13.73 -14.82 -9.66
C GLY A 124 12.46 -14.61 -8.82
N THR A 125 12.34 -13.48 -8.13
CA THR A 125 11.12 -13.13 -7.37
C THR A 125 9.95 -12.97 -8.34
N PRO A 126 8.81 -13.65 -8.13
CA PRO A 126 7.65 -13.50 -9.01
C PRO A 126 7.01 -12.12 -8.82
N VAL A 127 6.83 -11.38 -9.91
CA VAL A 127 6.13 -10.09 -9.93
C VAL A 127 4.68 -10.34 -10.35
N PRO A 128 3.70 -10.06 -9.47
CA PRO A 128 2.30 -10.31 -9.78
C PRO A 128 1.80 -9.45 -10.94
N ALA A 129 0.70 -9.89 -11.56
CA ALA A 129 -0.07 -9.10 -12.51
C ALA A 129 -0.45 -7.73 -11.90
N TYR A 130 -0.43 -6.67 -12.71
CA TYR A 130 -0.70 -5.30 -12.26
C TYR A 130 0.18 -4.85 -11.07
N GLY A 131 1.41 -5.36 -11.02
CA GLY A 131 2.39 -5.05 -9.99
C GLY A 131 3.72 -4.58 -10.56
N ALA A 132 4.62 -4.15 -9.70
CA ALA A 132 5.99 -3.84 -10.05
C ALA A 132 6.92 -4.28 -8.91
N GLN A 133 8.08 -4.80 -9.25
CA GLN A 133 9.16 -5.01 -8.32
C GLN A 133 10.16 -3.87 -8.49
N ILE A 134 10.36 -3.08 -7.45
CA ILE A 134 11.29 -1.95 -7.43
C ILE A 134 12.51 -2.36 -6.63
N ILE A 135 13.64 -2.41 -7.31
CA ILE A 135 14.97 -2.64 -6.77
C ILE A 135 15.73 -1.32 -6.84
N ALA A 136 15.90 -0.69 -5.68
CA ALA A 136 16.69 0.51 -5.53
C ALA A 136 18.03 0.19 -4.89
N VAL A 137 19.09 0.84 -5.38
CA VAL A 137 20.44 0.68 -4.85
C VAL A 137 20.94 2.04 -4.40
N GLY A 138 21.24 2.16 -3.11
CA GLY A 138 21.82 3.35 -2.51
C GLY A 138 23.28 3.10 -2.15
N THR A 139 24.14 4.10 -2.36
CA THR A 139 25.57 4.02 -2.10
C THR A 139 25.97 5.12 -1.13
N TYR A 140 26.76 4.77 -0.10
CA TYR A 140 27.42 5.75 0.76
C TYR A 140 28.88 5.35 0.98
N GLY A 141 29.80 6.25 0.65
CA GLY A 141 31.25 5.99 0.81
C GLY A 141 31.74 4.74 0.08
N GLY A 142 31.17 4.44 -1.10
CA GLY A 142 31.55 3.31 -1.94
C GLY A 142 30.97 1.95 -1.53
N ARG A 143 30.03 1.91 -0.57
CA ARG A 143 29.31 0.69 -0.19
C ARG A 143 27.83 0.82 -0.55
N GLU A 144 27.29 -0.26 -1.08
CA GLU A 144 25.91 -0.34 -1.56
C GLU A 144 24.98 -0.98 -0.52
N ALA A 145 23.74 -0.50 -0.48
CA ALA A 145 22.60 -1.17 0.12
C ALA A 145 21.49 -1.30 -0.92
N LEU A 146 20.87 -2.47 -0.95
CA LEU A 146 19.74 -2.77 -1.83
C LEU A 146 18.45 -2.67 -1.02
N TYR A 147 17.43 -2.05 -1.62
CA TYR A 147 16.09 -1.94 -1.08
C TYR A 147 15.09 -2.47 -2.12
N GLU A 148 14.26 -3.41 -1.70
CA GLU A 148 13.27 -4.05 -2.57
C GLU A 148 11.86 -3.72 -2.09
N ILE A 149 11.01 -3.30 -3.03
CA ILE A 149 9.57 -3.11 -2.84
C ILE A 149 8.84 -3.94 -3.88
N ILE A 150 7.83 -4.69 -3.46
CA ILE A 150 6.82 -5.24 -4.39
C ILE A 150 5.60 -4.33 -4.30
N LEU A 151 5.42 -3.50 -5.31
CA LEU A 151 4.23 -2.70 -5.50
C LEU A 151 3.17 -3.59 -6.15
N VAL A 152 1.98 -3.64 -5.55
CA VAL A 152 0.81 -4.25 -6.16
C VAL A 152 -0.22 -3.15 -6.25
N ARG A 153 -0.72 -2.86 -7.45
CA ARG A 153 -1.94 -2.06 -7.55
C ARG A 153 -3.05 -2.92 -6.96
N PRO A 154 -3.63 -2.57 -5.80
CA PRO A 154 -4.81 -3.30 -5.35
C PRO A 154 -5.85 -3.15 -6.47
N GLY A 155 -6.45 -4.26 -6.89
CA GLY A 155 -7.69 -4.18 -7.66
C GLY A 155 -8.74 -3.41 -6.85
N ILE A 156 -9.91 -3.15 -7.44
CA ILE A 156 -11.04 -2.61 -6.67
C ILE A 156 -11.32 -3.60 -5.52
N THR A 157 -10.86 -3.27 -4.30
CA THR A 157 -10.97 -4.15 -3.12
C THR A 157 -12.42 -4.48 -2.82
N HIS A 158 -13.32 -3.52 -3.11
CA HIS A 158 -14.76 -3.66 -2.95
C HIS A 158 -15.46 -2.98 -4.13
N ALA A 159 -16.28 -3.71 -4.90
CA ALA A 159 -17.12 -3.10 -5.93
C ALA A 159 -18.24 -2.24 -5.31
N ALA A 160 -18.71 -2.62 -4.12
CA ALA A 160 -19.60 -1.83 -3.29
C ALA A 160 -19.30 -2.07 -1.81
N ALA A 161 -19.21 -1.00 -1.03
CA ALA A 161 -18.99 -1.08 0.41
C ALA A 161 -19.89 -0.07 1.14
N SER A 162 -20.46 -0.47 2.29
CA SER A 162 -21.25 0.40 3.15
C SER A 162 -20.83 0.24 4.61
N SER A 163 -20.67 1.34 5.35
CA SER A 163 -20.47 1.31 6.81
C SER A 163 -21.75 0.93 7.57
N GLY A 164 -22.91 1.06 6.92
CA GLY A 164 -24.22 0.68 7.44
C GLY A 164 -24.80 -0.54 6.73
N GLN A 165 -26.14 -0.66 6.75
CA GLN A 165 -26.82 -1.75 6.05
C GLN A 165 -26.68 -1.59 4.52
N LEU A 166 -26.32 -2.68 3.84
CA LEU A 166 -26.33 -2.81 2.39
C LEU A 166 -27.38 -3.85 2.00
N ILE A 167 -28.36 -3.43 1.19
CA ILE A 167 -29.40 -4.31 0.65
C ILE A 167 -29.19 -4.37 -0.87
N LEU A 168 -28.92 -5.57 -1.39
CA LEU A 168 -28.88 -5.85 -2.82
C LEU A 168 -30.12 -6.69 -3.16
N ASP A 169 -30.97 -6.19 -4.04
CA ASP A 169 -32.25 -6.81 -4.41
C ASP A 169 -32.43 -6.79 -5.94
N GLY A 170 -32.96 -7.87 -6.51
CA GLY A 170 -33.11 -8.07 -7.96
C GLY A 170 -31.85 -8.57 -8.66
N HIS A 171 -31.73 -8.34 -9.97
CA HIS A 171 -30.57 -8.75 -10.76
C HIS A 171 -29.44 -7.72 -10.64
N ASN A 172 -28.42 -8.03 -9.83
CA ASN A 172 -27.25 -7.17 -9.65
C ASN A 172 -25.98 -7.93 -10.06
N GLU A 173 -25.08 -7.25 -10.76
CA GLU A 173 -23.75 -7.71 -11.13
C GLU A 173 -22.70 -6.74 -10.57
N ALA A 174 -21.70 -7.28 -9.88
CA ALA A 174 -20.57 -6.51 -9.35
C ALA A 174 -19.28 -7.07 -9.95
N ALA A 175 -18.58 -6.26 -10.74
CA ALA A 175 -17.34 -6.62 -11.43
C ALA A 175 -16.47 -5.37 -11.68
N SER A 176 -15.17 -5.57 -11.89
CA SER A 176 -14.29 -4.53 -12.47
C SER A 176 -14.17 -4.73 -13.98
N ILE A 177 -14.15 -3.65 -14.74
CA ILE A 177 -14.00 -3.66 -16.20
C ILE A 177 -12.66 -3.04 -16.59
N LYS A 178 -11.99 -3.59 -17.62
CA LYS A 178 -10.64 -3.16 -18.05
C LYS A 178 -10.68 -1.83 -18.80
N THR A 179 -11.76 -1.58 -19.55
CA THR A 179 -11.84 -0.50 -20.55
C THR A 179 -13.24 0.11 -20.62
N THR A 180 -13.33 1.37 -21.04
CA THR A 180 -14.60 2.07 -21.31
C THR A 180 -15.40 1.45 -22.45
N GLU A 181 -14.75 0.72 -23.35
CA GLU A 181 -15.41 -0.03 -24.43
C GLU A 181 -16.18 -1.23 -23.90
N GLN A 182 -15.66 -1.91 -22.87
CA GLN A 182 -16.39 -3.00 -22.18
C GLN A 182 -17.61 -2.47 -21.42
N LEU A 183 -17.53 -1.24 -20.87
CA LEU A 183 -18.67 -0.55 -20.28
C LEU A 183 -19.77 -0.29 -21.32
N ALA A 184 -19.40 0.18 -22.51
CA ALA A 184 -20.34 0.49 -23.59
C ALA A 184 -21.07 -0.76 -24.13
N GLN A 185 -20.55 -1.94 -23.81
CA GLN A 185 -21.17 -3.23 -24.10
C GLN A 185 -22.04 -3.75 -22.95
N MET A 186 -22.21 -3.02 -21.84
CA MET A 186 -23.17 -3.40 -20.81
C MET A 186 -24.60 -3.18 -21.33
N THR A 187 -25.45 -4.19 -21.14
CA THR A 187 -26.89 -4.11 -21.44
C THR A 187 -27.69 -4.15 -20.14
N GLN A 188 -29.01 -3.98 -20.22
CA GLN A 188 -29.92 -4.16 -19.07
C GLN A 188 -29.80 -5.54 -18.40
N GLY A 189 -29.14 -6.52 -19.03
CA GLY A 189 -28.84 -7.84 -18.46
C GLY A 189 -27.45 -8.01 -17.85
N GLY A 190 -26.65 -6.94 -17.76
CA GLY A 190 -25.24 -7.00 -17.32
C GLY A 190 -24.24 -6.94 -18.50
N LEU A 191 -23.00 -7.37 -18.26
CA LEU A 191 -21.97 -7.48 -19.29
C LEU A 191 -22.41 -8.47 -20.39
N VAL A 192 -22.38 -8.04 -21.66
CA VAL A 192 -22.86 -8.84 -22.82
C VAL A 192 -22.06 -10.13 -23.03
N ASP A 193 -20.83 -10.19 -22.53
CA ASP A 193 -19.98 -11.35 -22.62
C ASP A 193 -19.34 -11.65 -21.26
N SER A 194 -19.87 -12.67 -20.58
CA SER A 194 -19.31 -13.18 -19.32
C SER A 194 -17.87 -13.68 -19.49
N ASP A 195 -17.42 -13.90 -20.72
CA ASP A 195 -16.12 -14.50 -21.01
C ASP A 195 -15.09 -13.46 -21.49
N SER A 196 -15.49 -12.19 -21.71
CA SER A 196 -14.62 -11.13 -22.23
C SER A 196 -13.83 -10.34 -21.17
N VAL A 197 -14.12 -10.58 -19.89
CA VAL A 197 -13.40 -9.99 -18.76
C VAL A 197 -12.73 -11.14 -18.04
N GLU A 198 -11.40 -11.17 -18.02
CA GLU A 198 -10.61 -12.22 -17.35
C GLU A 198 -11.11 -12.48 -15.93
N ASP A 199 -11.33 -13.75 -15.59
CA ASP A 199 -11.87 -14.25 -14.31
C ASP A 199 -11.28 -13.56 -13.05
N LYS A 200 -10.00 -13.17 -13.10
CA LYS A 200 -9.32 -12.52 -11.97
C LYS A 200 -9.77 -11.08 -11.72
N LEU A 201 -10.23 -10.36 -12.74
CA LEU A 201 -10.75 -9.00 -12.62
C LEU A 201 -12.22 -8.95 -12.24
N ARG A 202 -12.92 -10.07 -12.41
CA ARG A 202 -14.28 -10.25 -11.90
C ARG A 202 -14.28 -10.49 -10.38
N ASN A 203 -13.15 -10.80 -9.75
CA ASN A 203 -13.10 -11.02 -8.30
C ASN A 203 -13.24 -9.69 -7.52
N THR A 204 -14.46 -9.18 -7.44
CA THR A 204 -14.80 -7.98 -6.68
C THR A 204 -15.72 -8.32 -5.52
N THR A 205 -15.34 -7.85 -4.35
CA THR A 205 -16.03 -8.10 -3.10
C THR A 205 -17.16 -7.08 -2.89
N VAL A 206 -18.28 -7.51 -2.31
CA VAL A 206 -19.28 -6.63 -1.70
C VAL A 206 -19.13 -6.68 -0.18
N ALA A 207 -19.10 -5.52 0.46
CA ALA A 207 -18.83 -5.44 1.90
C ALA A 207 -19.84 -4.57 2.65
N SER A 208 -20.20 -5.00 3.86
CA SER A 208 -20.91 -4.18 4.83
C SER A 208 -20.20 -4.19 6.19
N GLY A 209 -19.90 -3.00 6.72
CA GLY A 209 -19.26 -2.78 8.02
C GLY A 209 -20.23 -2.66 9.19
N GLY A 210 -21.53 -2.87 8.97
CA GLY A 210 -22.52 -2.78 10.03
C GLY A 210 -22.26 -3.80 11.13
N LYS A 211 -22.39 -3.38 12.40
CA LYS A 211 -21.98 -4.18 13.58
C LYS A 211 -23.14 -4.90 14.28
N THR A 212 -24.37 -4.70 13.84
CA THR A 212 -25.57 -5.26 14.49
C THR A 212 -26.57 -5.80 13.47
N GLY A 213 -27.33 -6.82 13.86
CA GLY A 213 -28.40 -7.41 13.04
C GLY A 213 -27.88 -8.07 11.75
N GLU A 214 -28.52 -7.73 10.64
CA GLU A 214 -28.24 -8.24 9.29
C GLU A 214 -27.79 -7.08 8.40
N PRO A 215 -26.55 -6.63 8.54
CA PRO A 215 -26.03 -5.46 7.84
C PRO A 215 -25.79 -5.73 6.35
N LEU A 216 -25.67 -6.99 5.91
CA LEU A 216 -25.69 -7.34 4.49
C LEU A 216 -26.91 -8.22 4.19
N VAL A 217 -27.76 -7.77 3.28
CA VAL A 217 -28.96 -8.50 2.84
C VAL A 217 -28.90 -8.69 1.34
N LEU A 218 -28.86 -9.95 0.91
CA LEU A 218 -28.82 -10.37 -0.49
C LEU A 218 -30.17 -11.00 -0.84
N LYS A 219 -30.91 -10.43 -1.78
CA LYS A 219 -32.25 -10.87 -2.18
C LYS A 219 -32.38 -11.09 -3.68
N GLY A 220 -33.22 -12.04 -4.08
CA GLY A 220 -33.50 -12.36 -5.47
C GLY A 220 -32.46 -13.26 -6.13
N ASP A 221 -32.33 -13.15 -7.45
CA ASP A 221 -31.38 -13.92 -8.26
C ASP A 221 -30.10 -13.09 -8.47
N LEU A 222 -29.10 -13.33 -7.62
CA LEU A 222 -27.86 -12.56 -7.56
C LEU A 222 -26.66 -13.40 -7.99
N THR A 223 -25.80 -12.81 -8.83
CA THR A 223 -24.50 -13.39 -9.20
C THR A 223 -23.38 -12.48 -8.71
N LEU A 224 -22.60 -12.98 -7.76
CA LEU A 224 -21.43 -12.30 -7.21
C LEU A 224 -20.17 -12.99 -7.73
N TYR A 225 -19.26 -12.21 -8.29
CA TYR A 225 -18.03 -12.75 -8.85
C TYR A 225 -16.88 -12.82 -7.81
N GLY A 226 -16.91 -12.02 -6.74
CA GLY A 226 -16.01 -12.13 -5.59
C GLY A 226 -16.71 -12.45 -4.28
N ASP A 227 -16.15 -12.01 -3.15
CA ASP A 227 -16.66 -12.35 -1.82
C ASP A 227 -17.82 -11.45 -1.37
N ALA A 228 -18.67 -11.98 -0.48
CA ALA A 228 -19.58 -11.20 0.33
C ALA A 228 -19.06 -11.15 1.78
N ILE A 229 -18.77 -9.96 2.27
CA ILE A 229 -18.18 -9.74 3.60
C ILE A 229 -19.10 -8.87 4.45
N SER A 230 -19.24 -9.23 5.73
CA SER A 230 -20.08 -8.51 6.68
C SER A 230 -19.44 -8.44 8.06
N GLY A 231 -19.50 -7.27 8.69
CA GLY A 231 -19.10 -7.03 10.07
C GLY A 231 -20.01 -7.73 11.10
N ALA A 232 -21.17 -8.25 10.69
CA ALA A 232 -22.04 -9.10 11.50
C ALA A 232 -22.74 -10.17 10.65
N GLY A 233 -24.07 -10.21 10.63
CA GLY A 233 -24.85 -11.20 9.87
C GLY A 233 -24.90 -10.95 8.36
N ILE A 234 -25.12 -12.01 7.59
CA ILE A 234 -25.47 -11.94 6.17
C ILE A 234 -26.79 -12.70 5.98
N ARG A 235 -27.84 -11.99 5.51
CA ARG A 235 -29.12 -12.62 5.17
C ARG A 235 -29.19 -12.86 3.66
N ARG A 236 -29.61 -14.06 3.27
CA ARG A 236 -29.76 -14.50 1.88
C ARG A 236 -31.19 -14.96 1.64
N GLU A 237 -31.86 -14.35 0.68
CA GLU A 237 -33.26 -14.61 0.31
C GLU A 237 -33.38 -14.77 -1.21
N GLY A 238 -33.06 -15.95 -1.76
CA GLY A 238 -33.13 -16.21 -3.21
C GLY A 238 -32.02 -17.13 -3.72
N ASP A 239 -31.84 -17.20 -5.04
CA ASP A 239 -30.74 -17.93 -5.69
C ASP A 239 -29.49 -17.03 -5.76
N ILE A 240 -28.58 -17.21 -4.79
CA ILE A 240 -27.34 -16.43 -4.69
C ILE A 240 -26.17 -17.29 -5.16
N LYS A 241 -25.59 -16.93 -6.30
CA LYS A 241 -24.44 -17.62 -6.89
C LYS A 241 -23.15 -16.84 -6.65
N PHE A 242 -22.12 -17.55 -6.21
CA PHE A 242 -20.77 -17.04 -6.13
C PHE A 242 -19.92 -17.76 -7.17
N LEU A 243 -19.30 -17.02 -8.10
CA LEU A 243 -18.53 -17.60 -9.21
C LEU A 243 -17.08 -17.92 -8.82
N HIS A 244 -16.39 -16.98 -8.18
CA HIS A 244 -15.00 -17.16 -7.74
C HIS A 244 -14.78 -16.95 -6.24
N GLY A 245 -15.74 -16.30 -5.55
CA GLY A 245 -15.68 -16.06 -4.12
C GLY A 245 -16.69 -16.88 -3.31
N GLY A 246 -16.99 -16.41 -2.12
CA GLY A 246 -18.01 -16.97 -1.27
C GLY A 246 -18.46 -16.01 -0.18
N VAL A 247 -19.16 -16.56 0.81
CA VAL A 247 -19.42 -15.82 2.04
C VAL A 247 -18.19 -15.93 2.93
N ALA A 248 -17.49 -14.81 3.14
CA ALA A 248 -16.43 -14.76 4.16
C ALA A 248 -17.05 -15.02 5.54
N LYS A 249 -16.27 -15.57 6.49
CA LYS A 249 -16.78 -15.80 7.85
C LYS A 249 -17.37 -14.51 8.40
N ALA A 250 -18.63 -14.55 8.85
CA ALA A 250 -19.25 -13.46 9.60
C ALA A 250 -18.30 -12.97 10.71
N ASN A 251 -18.14 -11.66 10.84
CA ASN A 251 -17.16 -10.97 11.72
C ASN A 251 -15.71 -10.92 11.20
N SER A 252 -15.45 -11.10 9.91
CA SER A 252 -14.21 -10.57 9.33
C SER A 252 -14.35 -9.05 9.29
N ASP A 253 -13.65 -8.35 10.18
CA ASP A 253 -13.61 -6.88 10.21
C ASP A 253 -13.22 -6.38 8.81
N VAL A 254 -14.17 -5.77 8.12
CA VAL A 254 -13.89 -5.00 6.91
C VAL A 254 -13.53 -3.61 7.37
N GLU A 255 -12.29 -3.20 7.11
CA GLU A 255 -11.84 -1.83 7.32
C GLU A 255 -12.43 -0.95 6.21
N ILE A 256 -13.72 -0.62 6.35
CA ILE A 256 -14.40 0.40 5.53
C ILE A 256 -14.11 1.75 6.20
N PRO A 257 -13.67 2.77 5.45
CA PRO A 257 -13.50 4.11 5.99
C PRO A 257 -14.75 4.55 6.75
N THR A 258 -14.60 4.84 8.04
CA THR A 258 -15.69 5.36 8.86
C THR A 258 -15.85 6.84 8.54
N ILE A 259 -17.05 7.24 8.10
CA ILE A 259 -17.42 8.65 8.03
C ILE A 259 -17.98 9.01 9.42
N ASP A 260 -17.13 9.57 10.27
CA ASP A 260 -17.50 9.91 11.66
C ASP A 260 -18.43 11.12 11.74
N ASP A 261 -18.33 12.04 10.77
CA ASP A 261 -19.19 13.22 10.65
C ASP A 261 -19.68 13.34 9.21
N ILE A 262 -20.89 12.84 8.96
CA ILE A 262 -21.52 12.93 7.63
C ILE A 262 -21.87 14.38 7.29
N GLU A 263 -22.19 15.22 8.29
CA GLU A 263 -22.59 16.62 8.10
C GLU A 263 -21.41 17.47 7.61
N ALA A 264 -20.17 17.08 7.94
CA ALA A 264 -18.97 17.70 7.38
C ALA A 264 -18.87 17.57 5.85
N TYR A 265 -19.62 16.64 5.25
CA TYR A 265 -19.70 16.43 3.81
C TYR A 265 -20.93 17.10 3.18
N ASP A 266 -21.78 17.81 3.93
CA ASP A 266 -22.87 18.61 3.36
C ASP A 266 -22.29 19.79 2.56
N PRO A 267 -22.45 19.84 1.23
CA PRO A 267 -21.90 20.92 0.42
C PRO A 267 -22.77 22.19 0.45
N GLN A 268 -23.79 22.25 1.31
CA GLN A 268 -24.66 23.41 1.45
C GLN A 268 -23.86 24.70 1.70
N GLY A 269 -24.08 25.71 0.86
CA GLY A 269 -23.41 27.00 0.96
C GLY A 269 -21.98 27.03 0.42
N LEU A 270 -21.46 25.92 -0.14
CA LEU A 270 -20.23 25.92 -0.91
C LEU A 270 -20.48 26.34 -2.37
N ASP A 271 -19.52 27.05 -2.96
CA ASP A 271 -19.56 27.39 -4.37
C ASP A 271 -19.49 26.12 -5.24
N GLY A 272 -20.29 26.10 -6.32
CA GLY A 272 -20.35 24.99 -7.25
C GLY A 272 -21.22 23.80 -6.79
N THR A 273 -21.99 23.96 -5.71
CA THR A 273 -22.98 22.97 -5.29
C THR A 273 -24.23 23.02 -6.16
N THR A 274 -24.61 21.87 -6.70
CA THR A 274 -25.84 21.68 -7.47
C THR A 274 -26.93 21.11 -6.56
N ASP A 275 -28.02 21.84 -6.39
CA ASP A 275 -29.19 21.31 -5.69
C ASP A 275 -29.95 20.34 -6.60
N LEU A 276 -30.15 19.13 -6.08
CA LEU A 276 -30.80 18.03 -6.78
C LEU A 276 -32.29 18.01 -6.53
N ASN A 277 -33.05 17.66 -7.58
CA ASN A 277 -34.46 17.36 -7.46
C ASN A 277 -34.68 16.05 -6.69
N PRO A 278 -35.79 15.90 -5.94
CA PRO A 278 -36.07 14.70 -5.16
C PRO A 278 -36.37 13.46 -6.02
N THR A 279 -36.67 13.64 -7.31
CA THR A 279 -36.94 12.53 -8.23
C THR A 279 -36.36 12.82 -9.61
N TYR A 280 -35.57 11.87 -10.11
CA TYR A 280 -35.06 11.84 -11.49
C TYR A 280 -35.59 10.60 -12.19
N ALA A 281 -35.97 10.74 -13.46
CA ALA A 281 -36.55 9.67 -14.28
C ALA A 281 -35.89 9.56 -15.67
N ASP A 282 -34.68 10.09 -15.81
CA ASP A 282 -33.93 10.05 -17.06
C ASP A 282 -33.00 8.83 -17.10
N SER A 283 -32.74 8.33 -18.30
CA SER A 283 -31.93 7.12 -18.53
C SER A 283 -30.43 7.32 -18.35
N ASN A 284 -29.95 8.55 -18.17
CA ASN A 284 -28.53 8.88 -17.98
C ASN A 284 -28.37 10.01 -16.95
N ASN A 285 -28.38 9.66 -15.67
CA ASN A 285 -28.17 10.63 -14.59
C ASN A 285 -26.67 10.74 -14.30
N LEU A 286 -25.96 11.51 -15.12
CA LEU A 286 -24.56 11.86 -14.89
C LEU A 286 -24.46 12.99 -13.85
N PHE A 287 -23.85 12.69 -12.71
CA PHE A 287 -23.50 13.67 -11.70
C PHE A 287 -22.00 13.89 -11.69
N GLN A 288 -21.61 15.17 -11.65
CA GLN A 288 -20.24 15.64 -11.50
C GLN A 288 -20.19 16.70 -10.41
N GLY A 289 -19.03 16.87 -9.77
CA GLY A 289 -18.83 17.90 -8.75
C GLY A 289 -19.70 17.70 -7.50
N ARG A 290 -20.08 18.78 -6.83
CA ARG A 290 -20.83 18.73 -5.56
C ARG A 290 -22.32 18.81 -5.81
N ASN A 291 -23.07 17.86 -5.27
CA ASN A 291 -24.51 17.75 -5.46
C ASN A 291 -25.20 17.54 -4.11
N ARG A 292 -26.37 18.15 -3.92
CA ARG A 292 -27.13 18.07 -2.66
C ARG A 292 -28.61 17.83 -2.90
N ALA A 293 -29.17 16.77 -2.34
CA ALA A 293 -30.61 16.53 -2.29
C ALA A 293 -31.15 16.79 -0.87
N GLN A 294 -32.16 17.65 -0.78
CA GLN A 294 -32.90 17.86 0.46
C GLN A 294 -34.06 16.87 0.53
N GLY A 295 -34.02 15.96 1.51
CA GLY A 295 -34.97 14.86 1.67
C GLY A 295 -34.51 13.60 0.95
N ASP A 296 -35.47 12.72 0.63
CA ASP A 296 -35.20 11.48 -0.09
C ASP A 296 -34.88 11.78 -1.57
N LEU A 297 -33.94 11.04 -2.13
CA LEU A 297 -33.54 11.10 -3.54
C LEU A 297 -33.90 9.79 -4.23
N VAL A 298 -34.79 9.85 -5.21
CA VAL A 298 -35.18 8.71 -6.05
C VAL A 298 -34.64 8.89 -7.47
N ILE A 299 -33.87 7.93 -7.95
CA ILE A 299 -33.34 7.89 -9.31
C ILE A 299 -33.94 6.68 -10.02
N ASN A 300 -34.81 6.90 -10.99
CA ASN A 300 -35.44 5.87 -11.80
C ASN A 300 -34.75 5.81 -13.17
N GLY A 301 -33.64 5.09 -13.23
CA GLY A 301 -32.75 5.01 -14.38
C GLY A 301 -31.30 4.79 -13.94
N ASP A 302 -30.40 4.72 -14.91
CA ASP A 302 -28.98 4.52 -14.64
C ASP A 302 -28.38 5.79 -14.02
N LEU A 303 -27.50 5.56 -13.04
CA LEU A 303 -26.78 6.55 -12.27
C LEU A 303 -25.31 6.48 -12.64
N GLU A 304 -24.75 7.59 -13.08
CA GLU A 304 -23.34 7.75 -13.37
C GLU A 304 -22.73 8.83 -12.47
N ILE A 305 -21.64 8.49 -11.80
CA ILE A 305 -20.90 9.36 -10.88
C ILE A 305 -19.51 9.54 -11.46
N ASP A 306 -19.12 10.77 -11.82
CA ASP A 306 -17.77 11.05 -12.30
C ASP A 306 -17.17 12.19 -11.48
N GLY A 307 -16.26 11.84 -10.57
CA GLY A 307 -15.67 12.80 -9.63
C GLY A 307 -16.71 13.57 -8.80
N ALA A 308 -17.86 12.93 -8.52
CA ALA A 308 -18.99 13.58 -7.88
C ALA A 308 -19.15 13.23 -6.39
N LEU A 309 -19.57 14.23 -5.62
CA LEU A 309 -20.12 14.09 -4.28
C LEU A 309 -21.63 14.29 -4.37
N ILE A 310 -22.41 13.32 -3.87
CA ILE A 310 -23.87 13.43 -3.78
C ILE A 310 -24.27 13.31 -2.31
N TYR A 311 -24.62 14.43 -1.68
CA TYR A 311 -25.11 14.49 -0.31
C TYR A 311 -26.64 14.42 -0.30
N VAL A 312 -27.21 13.49 0.46
CA VAL A 312 -28.68 13.29 0.56
C VAL A 312 -29.05 13.33 2.04
N THR A 313 -29.92 14.26 2.45
CA THR A 313 -30.32 14.35 3.87
C THR A 313 -31.32 13.26 4.28
N GLY A 314 -31.91 12.56 3.31
CA GLY A 314 -32.82 11.43 3.50
C GLY A 314 -32.27 10.13 2.88
N ASN A 315 -33.17 9.25 2.45
CA ASN A 315 -32.81 8.00 1.80
C ASN A 315 -32.50 8.21 0.32
N ARG A 316 -31.53 7.46 -0.20
CA ARG A 316 -31.29 7.37 -1.64
C ARG A 316 -31.80 6.04 -2.17
N THR A 317 -32.66 6.08 -3.18
CA THR A 317 -33.13 4.90 -3.91
C THR A 317 -32.73 5.03 -5.38
N VAL A 318 -32.04 4.02 -5.92
CA VAL A 318 -31.67 3.95 -7.33
C VAL A 318 -32.29 2.70 -7.92
N THR A 319 -33.10 2.89 -8.97
CA THR A 319 -33.73 1.82 -9.75
C THR A 319 -33.10 1.81 -11.14
N GLY A 320 -31.92 1.20 -11.24
CA GLY A 320 -31.08 1.18 -12.44
C GLY A 320 -29.63 0.80 -12.11
N ASN A 321 -28.74 0.85 -13.11
CA ASN A 321 -27.31 0.57 -12.91
C ASN A 321 -26.62 1.72 -12.18
N ILE A 322 -25.59 1.42 -11.37
CA ILE A 322 -24.71 2.43 -10.76
C ILE A 322 -23.31 2.32 -11.38
N LYS A 323 -22.81 3.43 -11.92
CA LYS A 323 -21.51 3.61 -12.55
C LYS A 323 -20.72 4.69 -11.81
N GLY A 324 -19.42 4.47 -11.60
CA GLY A 324 -18.52 5.35 -10.86
C GLY A 324 -17.06 5.10 -11.19
#